data_AF-A0A974S9C6-F1
#
_entry.id   AF-A0A974S9C6-F1
#
_cell.length_a   1.000
_cell.length_b   1.000
_cell.length_c   1.000
_cell.angle_alpha   90.00
_cell.angle_beta   90.00
_cell.angle_gamma   90.00
#
_symmetry.space_group_name_H-M   'P 1'
#
loop_
_entity.id
_entity.type
_entity.pdbx_description
1 polymer ?
#
loop_
_entity_poly.entity_id
_entity_poly.type
_entity_poly.pdbx_seq_one_letter_code
_entity_poly.pdbx_strand_id
1 'polypeptide(L)'
;MNGARRTNFDFPPVNTDRAWPVVAAMREIGEAHGVSVARVALAWLLSKQHVMSVIIGAKTLEQLEDNLAAVDLVLTPEQIARLDEISALPSEYPGWMLERQGGARRPKPFAKT
;
A
#
# COMPACT_ATOMS: atom_id res chain seq x y z
N MET A 1 18.21 -18.05 -12.42
CA MET A 1 18.49 -16.87 -11.58
C MET A 1 19.01 -17.35 -10.23
N ASN A 2 20.33 -17.47 -10.05
CA ASN A 2 20.93 -18.05 -8.84
C ASN A 2 22.16 -17.22 -8.44
N GLY A 3 21.97 -16.15 -7.67
CA GLY A 3 23.07 -15.23 -7.31
C GLY A 3 22.70 -13.93 -6.62
N ALA A 4 21.42 -13.68 -6.30
CA ALA A 4 21.08 -12.51 -5.50
C ALA A 4 21.35 -12.81 -4.01
N ARG A 5 22.04 -11.90 -3.31
CA ARG A 5 22.36 -12.00 -1.86
C ARG A 5 21.17 -12.23 -0.93
N ARG A 6 19.93 -12.13 -1.45
CA ARG A 6 18.66 -12.24 -0.71
C ARG A 6 17.85 -13.52 -1.03
N THR A 7 18.39 -14.50 -1.75
CA THR A 7 17.61 -15.70 -2.11
C THR A 7 17.26 -16.61 -0.92
N ASN A 8 17.99 -16.51 0.19
CA ASN A 8 17.83 -17.39 1.37
C ASN A 8 17.63 -16.63 2.69
N PHE A 9 17.45 -15.30 2.67
CA PHE A 9 17.37 -14.51 3.89
C PHE A 9 16.49 -13.27 3.69
N ASP A 10 15.37 -13.22 4.42
CA ASP A 10 14.49 -12.06 4.48
C ASP A 10 15.13 -10.99 5.37
N PHE A 11 15.72 -9.98 4.72
CA PHE A 11 16.28 -8.82 5.40
C PHE A 11 15.88 -7.51 4.72
N PRO A 12 15.12 -6.64 5.41
CA PRO A 12 14.55 -6.83 6.76
C PRO A 12 13.54 -8.00 6.81
N PRO A 13 13.22 -8.55 8.01
CA PRO A 13 12.21 -9.58 8.17
C PRO A 13 10.86 -9.13 7.58
N VAL A 14 10.19 -10.01 6.84
CA VAL A 14 8.89 -9.75 6.23
C VAL A 14 7.86 -10.70 6.84
N ASN A 15 6.71 -10.15 7.25
CA ASN A 15 5.56 -10.99 7.61
C ASN A 15 4.83 -11.41 6.33
N THR A 16 5.16 -12.59 5.82
CA THR A 16 4.63 -13.13 4.56
C THR A 16 3.15 -13.47 4.64
N ASP A 17 2.65 -13.94 5.79
CA ASP A 17 1.22 -14.23 6.01
C ASP A 17 0.35 -12.98 5.81
N ARG A 18 0.89 -11.79 6.12
CA ARG A 18 0.24 -10.50 5.85
C ARG A 18 0.53 -9.98 4.45
N ALA A 19 1.73 -10.20 3.92
CA ALA A 19 2.12 -9.67 2.62
C ALA A 19 1.39 -10.36 1.45
N TRP A 20 1.23 -11.69 1.50
CA TRP A 20 0.65 -12.45 0.39
C TRP A 20 -0.80 -12.07 0.05
N PRO A 21 -1.71 -11.88 1.04
CA PRO A 21 -3.06 -11.39 0.76
C PRO A 21 -3.07 -10.02 0.06
N VAL A 22 -2.19 -9.10 0.48
CA VAL A 22 -2.08 -7.77 -0.15
C VAL A 22 -1.60 -7.90 -1.60
N VAL A 23 -0.59 -8.74 -1.85
CA VAL A 23 -0.09 -9.01 -3.21
C VAL A 23 -1.15 -9.65 -4.09
N ALA A 24 -1.96 -10.56 -3.56
CA ALA A 24 -3.08 -11.17 -4.29
C ALA A 24 -4.13 -10.12 -4.69
N ALA A 25 -4.53 -9.24 -3.77
CA ALA A 25 -5.46 -8.15 -4.07
C ALA A 25 -4.90 -7.19 -5.14
N MET A 26 -3.61 -6.84 -5.06
CA MET A 26 -2.96 -6.00 -6.07
C MET A 26 -2.87 -6.70 -7.43
N ARG A 27 -2.73 -8.03 -7.47
CA ARG A 27 -2.72 -8.80 -8.71
C ARG A 27 -4.07 -8.75 -9.41
N GLU A 28 -5.16 -8.97 -8.69
CA GLU A 28 -6.52 -8.86 -9.26
C GLU A 28 -6.79 -7.46 -9.81
N ILE A 29 -6.37 -6.41 -9.08
CA ILE A 29 -6.49 -5.02 -9.54
C ILE A 29 -5.61 -4.79 -10.78
N GLY A 30 -4.37 -5.30 -10.77
CA GLY A 30 -3.44 -5.21 -11.89
C GLY A 30 -4.00 -5.87 -13.15
N GLU A 31 -4.60 -7.05 -13.03
CA GLU A 31 -5.27 -7.75 -14.13
C GLU A 31 -6.44 -6.94 -14.69
N ALA A 32 -7.28 -6.35 -13.82
CA ALA A 32 -8.41 -5.52 -14.25
C ALA A 32 -7.98 -4.27 -15.02
N HIS A 33 -6.81 -3.70 -14.69
CA HIS A 33 -6.26 -2.51 -15.35
C HIS A 33 -5.24 -2.83 -16.45
N GLY A 34 -4.83 -4.10 -16.61
CA GLY A 34 -3.78 -4.51 -17.55
C GLY A 34 -2.38 -4.01 -17.18
N VAL A 35 -2.07 -3.89 -15.89
CA VAL A 35 -0.82 -3.30 -15.37
C VAL A 35 -0.14 -4.20 -14.34
N SER A 36 1.12 -3.90 -14.03
CA SER A 36 1.88 -4.68 -13.05
C SER A 36 1.40 -4.44 -11.61
N VAL A 37 1.68 -5.41 -10.74
CA VAL A 37 1.48 -5.28 -9.28
C VAL A 37 2.27 -4.10 -8.71
N ALA A 38 3.46 -3.82 -9.25
CA ALA A 38 4.28 -2.69 -8.80
C ALA A 38 3.60 -1.36 -9.14
N ARG A 39 3.03 -1.23 -10.34
CA ARG A 39 2.29 -0.03 -10.75
C ARG A 39 1.09 0.22 -9.83
N VAL A 40 0.34 -0.83 -9.47
CA VAL A 40 -0.79 -0.74 -8.52
C VAL A 40 -0.32 -0.26 -7.14
N ALA A 41 0.76 -0.83 -6.61
CA ALA A 41 1.31 -0.45 -5.30
C ALA A 41 1.72 1.03 -5.26
N LEU A 42 2.39 1.49 -6.33
CA LEU A 42 2.84 2.88 -6.46
C LEU A 42 1.65 3.84 -6.59
N ALA A 43 0.65 3.51 -7.41
CA ALA A 43 -0.56 4.30 -7.57
C ALA A 43 -1.35 4.43 -6.25
N TRP A 44 -1.44 3.34 -5.48
CA TRP A 44 -2.06 3.35 -4.15
C TRP A 44 -1.32 4.28 -3.18
N LEU A 45 0.02 4.29 -3.21
CA LEU A 45 0.80 5.18 -2.36
C LEU A 45 0.63 6.64 -2.77
N LEU A 46 0.62 6.93 -4.08
CA LEU A 46 0.38 8.26 -4.64
C LEU A 46 -1.04 8.77 -4.35
N SER A 47 -2.01 7.89 -4.11
CA SER A 47 -3.37 8.28 -3.75
C SER A 47 -3.51 8.80 -2.31
N LYS A 48 -2.46 8.69 -1.47
CA LYS A 48 -2.51 9.12 -0.06
C LYS A 48 -2.18 10.59 0.08
N GLN A 49 -3.06 11.33 0.74
CA GLN A 49 -2.91 12.78 0.94
C GLN A 49 -1.61 13.20 1.63
N HIS A 50 -1.03 12.33 2.47
CA HIS A 50 0.20 12.61 3.21
C HIS A 50 1.48 12.23 2.45
N VAL A 51 1.37 11.60 1.27
CA VAL A 51 2.50 11.19 0.45
C VAL A 51 2.80 12.27 -0.57
N MET A 52 3.96 12.91 -0.45
CA MET A 52 4.39 13.96 -1.40
C MET A 52 5.21 13.41 -2.57
N SER A 53 5.96 12.33 -2.35
CA SER A 53 6.80 11.70 -3.36
C SER A 53 7.03 10.24 -3.00
N VAL A 54 7.30 9.41 -4.02
CA VAL A 54 7.57 7.98 -3.88
C VAL A 54 8.95 7.68 -4.47
N ILE A 55 9.82 7.09 -3.65
CA ILE A 55 11.14 6.65 -4.09
C ILE A 55 10.99 5.30 -4.79
N ILE A 56 11.33 5.25 -6.07
CA ILE A 56 11.28 4.01 -6.88
C ILE A 56 12.69 3.48 -7.15
N GLY A 57 12.81 2.16 -7.26
CA GLY A 57 14.02 1.48 -7.71
C GLY A 57 13.71 0.58 -8.89
N ALA A 58 14.54 0.64 -9.93
CA ALA A 58 14.41 -0.19 -11.13
C ALA A 58 15.79 -0.72 -11.53
N LYS A 59 15.84 -1.96 -12.04
CA LYS A 59 17.06 -2.57 -12.57
C LYS A 59 17.07 -2.62 -14.10
N THR A 60 15.93 -2.39 -14.72
CA THR A 60 15.75 -2.37 -16.17
C THR A 60 14.96 -1.13 -16.56
N LEU A 61 15.07 -0.74 -17.83
CA LEU A 61 14.30 0.39 -18.36
C LEU A 61 12.80 0.10 -18.34
N GLU A 62 12.39 -1.10 -18.71
CA GLU A 62 10.98 -1.54 -18.66
C GLU A 62 10.37 -1.40 -17.25
N GLN A 63 11.11 -1.76 -16.20
CA GLN A 63 10.66 -1.55 -14.81
C GLN A 63 10.53 -0.07 -14.47
N LEU A 64 11.44 0.77 -14.96
CA LEU A 64 11.40 2.20 -14.73
C LEU A 64 10.17 2.82 -15.42
N GLU A 65 9.95 2.49 -16.69
CA GLU A 65 8.81 2.95 -17.49
C GLU A 65 7.48 2.52 -16.85
N ASP A 66 7.38 1.25 -16.44
CA ASP A 66 6.19 0.71 -15.78
C ASP A 66 5.92 1.39 -14.42
N ASN A 67 6.96 1.64 -13.63
CA ASN A 67 6.84 2.36 -12.35
C ASN A 67 6.42 3.81 -12.55
N LEU A 68 6.97 4.49 -13.56
CA LEU A 68 6.64 5.89 -13.87
C LEU A 68 5.18 6.03 -14.32
N ALA A 69 4.66 5.08 -15.11
CA ALA A 69 3.27 5.05 -15.54
C ALA A 69 2.26 4.87 -14.39
N ALA A 70 2.70 4.67 -13.14
CA ALA A 70 1.82 4.66 -11.98
C ALA A 70 1.10 5.99 -11.73
N VAL A 71 1.67 7.11 -12.19
CA VAL A 71 1.04 8.44 -12.04
C VAL A 71 -0.27 8.59 -12.85
N ASP A 72 -0.41 7.79 -13.91
CA ASP A 72 -1.57 7.81 -14.80
C ASP A 72 -2.64 6.79 -14.39
N LEU A 73 -2.32 5.89 -13.44
CA LEU A 73 -3.25 4.87 -12.97
C LEU A 73 -4.18 5.44 -11.89
N VAL A 74 -5.45 5.61 -12.23
CA VAL A 74 -6.50 6.02 -11.28
C VAL A 74 -7.18 4.78 -10.69
N LEU A 75 -6.87 4.48 -9.43
CA LEU A 75 -7.57 3.44 -8.68
C LEU A 75 -8.97 3.93 -8.26
N THR A 76 -9.96 3.04 -8.30
CA THR A 76 -11.31 3.39 -7.84
C THR A 76 -11.35 3.52 -6.31
N PRO A 77 -12.33 4.25 -5.74
CA PRO A 77 -12.50 4.34 -4.30
C PRO A 77 -12.58 2.97 -3.61
N GLU A 78 -13.22 1.99 -4.25
CA GLU A 78 -13.37 0.63 -3.76
C GLU A 78 -12.04 -0.13 -3.76
N GLN A 79 -11.23 0.05 -4.82
CA GLN A 79 -9.90 -0.53 -4.91
C GLN A 79 -8.98 0.04 -3.84
N ILE A 80 -9.01 1.36 -3.62
CA ILE A 80 -8.26 2.03 -2.56
C ILE A 80 -8.71 1.52 -1.18
N ALA A 81 -10.02 1.48 -0.92
CA ALA A 81 -10.56 1.01 0.36
C ALA A 81 -10.18 -0.45 0.64
N ARG A 82 -10.26 -1.32 -0.37
CA ARG A 82 -9.85 -2.73 -0.26
C ARG A 82 -8.37 -2.86 0.11
N LEU A 83 -7.50 -2.09 -0.56
CA LEU A 83 -6.06 -2.09 -0.28
C LEU A 83 -5.75 -1.52 1.10
N ASP A 84 -6.51 -0.52 1.56
CA ASP A 84 -6.37 0.05 2.91
C ASP A 84 -6.72 -0.95 4.00
N GLU A 85 -7.85 -1.63 3.84
CA GLU A 85 -8.34 -2.61 4.81
C GLU A 85 -7.37 -3.80 4.94
N ILE A 86 -6.97 -4.39 3.81
CA ILE A 86 -6.13 -5.59 3.81
C ILE A 86 -4.68 -5.31 4.24
N SER A 87 -4.19 -4.08 4.04
CA SER A 87 -2.84 -3.67 4.45
C SER A 87 -2.77 -3.06 5.86
N ALA A 88 -3.93 -2.76 6.49
CA ALA A 88 -3.99 -2.11 7.79
C ALA A 88 -3.17 -2.83 8.85
N LEU A 89 -2.28 -2.09 9.52
CA LEU A 89 -1.55 -2.57 10.69
C LEU A 89 -2.49 -2.72 11.89
N PRO A 90 -2.26 -3.69 12.78
CA PRO A 90 -2.99 -3.75 14.04
C PRO A 90 -2.74 -2.47 14.84
N SER A 91 -3.77 -2.01 15.55
CA SER A 91 -3.66 -0.83 16.39
C SER A 91 -2.64 -1.06 17.50
N GLU A 92 -1.58 -0.24 17.53
CA GLU A 92 -0.54 -0.31 18.55
C GLU A 92 -0.94 0.49 19.81
N TYR A 93 -0.27 0.24 20.93
CA TYR A 93 -0.42 1.11 22.11
C TYR A 93 0.22 2.49 21.82
N PRO A 94 -0.42 3.62 22.18
CA PRO A 94 -1.69 3.75 22.92
C PRO A 94 -2.94 3.85 22.04
N GLY A 95 -2.85 3.68 20.72
CA GLY A 95 -3.96 3.78 19.77
C GLY A 95 -5.21 3.00 20.18
N TRP A 96 -5.07 1.70 20.44
CA TRP A 96 -6.20 0.85 20.87
C TRP A 96 -6.76 1.28 22.24
N MET A 97 -5.92 1.82 23.13
CA MET A 97 -6.33 2.26 24.47
C MET A 97 -7.16 3.53 24.37
N LEU A 98 -6.73 4.48 23.52
CA LEU A 98 -7.44 5.72 23.26
C LEU A 98 -8.78 5.48 22.57
N GLU A 99 -8.86 4.52 21.65
CA GLU A 99 -10.14 4.12 21.04
C GLU A 99 -11.09 3.52 22.09
N ARG A 100 -10.59 2.62 22.94
CA ARG A 100 -11.38 1.96 23.99
C ARG A 100 -11.83 2.90 25.12
N GLN A 101 -10.97 3.83 25.56
CA GLN A 101 -11.22 4.66 26.74
C GLN A 101 -11.61 6.11 26.40
N GLY A 102 -11.18 6.61 25.24
CA GLY A 102 -11.35 7.99 24.80
C GLY A 102 -12.46 8.20 23.78
N GLY A 103 -13.20 7.15 23.38
CA GLY A 103 -14.28 7.25 22.40
C GLY A 103 -15.32 8.33 22.74
N ALA A 104 -15.69 8.47 24.02
CA ALA A 104 -16.62 9.50 24.49
C ALA A 104 -16.03 10.93 24.51
N ARG A 105 -14.70 11.08 24.39
CA ARG A 105 -13.98 12.36 24.47
C ARG A 105 -13.51 12.87 23.11
N ARG A 106 -13.69 12.11 22.03
CA ARG A 106 -13.36 12.57 20.66
C ARG A 106 -14.36 13.67 20.25
N PRO A 107 -13.91 14.91 19.99
CA PRO A 107 -14.80 15.95 19.50
C PRO A 107 -15.37 15.56 18.13
N LYS A 108 -16.64 15.91 17.88
CA LYS A 108 -17.26 15.68 16.56
C LYS A 108 -16.46 16.44 15.49
N PRO A 109 -16.34 15.89 14.26
CA PRO A 109 -15.73 16.62 13.15
C PRO A 109 -16.39 17.98 13.00
N PHE A 110 -15.57 19.01 12.75
CA PHE A 110 -16.07 20.35 12.51
C PHE A 110 -16.88 20.36 11.21
N ALA A 111 -18.19 20.61 11.32
CA ALA A 111 -19.04 20.82 10.15
C ALA A 111 -18.74 22.21 9.60
N LYS A 112 -18.22 22.29 8.37
CA LYS A 112 -18.17 23.54 7.62
C LYS A 112 -19.56 23.83 7.07
N THR A 113 -20.18 24.91 7.53
CA THR A 113 -21.38 25.52 6.92
C THR A 113 -21.02 26.20 5.62
#